data_AF-A0A2V7EPW9-F1
#
_entry.id   AF-A0A2V7EPW9-F1
#
_cell.length_a   1.000
_cell.length_b   1.000
_cell.length_c   1.000
_cell.angle_alpha   90.00
_cell.angle_beta   90.00
_cell.angle_gamma   90.00
#
_symmetry.space_group_name_H-M   'P 1'
#
loop_
_entity.id
_entity.type
_entity.pdbx_description
1 polymer ?
#
loop_
_entity_poly.entity_id
_entity_poly.type
_entity_poly.pdbx_seq_one_letter_code
_entity_poly.pdbx_strand_id
1 'polypeptide(L)'
;MVQPRLLERAKFFFFRHFERIFVLLLVFAMVAIHAFVEQKFAFLSFYYLPMILAGFYGGRRFAVLAGLFVVALVAFYQSVQGLDMLPGFYGDALLALTPWAGFLILTGYVVGTLAEQRQTRLGDVKNAYLAILELLTYHIESTERTQQGHSNRVAEVAVAMARELRLPEEDLENLRVAALLHEVGTRDQRLLRLLSGSVTDPAVAVARVMRGAAQIISEYGHYYEIVGEDWDIEALPLPVTVKILAVADAFETLQMATPVRAAFPKWSALEEVEKGAGKTFANDAVRALRSVAGRPEVSGGVMQELRVV
;
A
#
# COMPACT_ATOMS: atom_id res chain seq x y z
N MET A 1 12.38 4.99 -19.33
CA MET A 1 10.91 5.08 -19.13
C MET A 1 10.26 3.79 -19.62
N VAL A 2 10.05 2.81 -18.74
CA VAL A 2 9.37 1.56 -19.11
C VAL A 2 7.87 1.82 -19.07
N GLN A 3 7.20 1.79 -20.23
CA GLN A 3 5.74 1.91 -20.27
C GLN A 3 5.12 0.74 -19.52
N PRO A 4 4.18 0.96 -18.58
CA PRO A 4 3.52 -0.14 -17.88
C PRO A 4 2.77 -1.00 -18.90
N ARG A 5 2.92 -2.32 -18.78
CA ARG A 5 2.34 -3.30 -19.71
C ARG A 5 0.82 -3.04 -19.80
N LEU A 6 0.23 -3.19 -20.99
CA LEU A 6 -1.21 -2.97 -21.23
C LEU A 6 -2.11 -3.64 -20.16
N LEU A 7 -1.69 -4.79 -19.64
CA LEU A 7 -2.31 -5.54 -18.56
C LEU A 7 -2.39 -4.78 -17.21
N GLU A 8 -1.37 -4.00 -16.85
CA GLU A 8 -1.35 -3.21 -15.61
C GLU A 8 -2.28 -2.00 -15.70
N ARG A 9 -2.31 -1.33 -16.86
CA ARG A 9 -3.25 -0.24 -17.14
C ARG A 9 -4.69 -0.73 -17.11
N ALA A 10 -4.97 -1.90 -17.70
CA ALA A 10 -6.29 -2.51 -17.68
C ALA A 10 -6.73 -2.91 -16.27
N LYS A 11 -5.84 -3.49 -15.46
CA LYS A 11 -6.13 -3.80 -14.04
C LYS A 11 -6.48 -2.54 -13.25
N PHE A 12 -5.68 -1.48 -13.39
CA PHE A 12 -5.91 -0.25 -12.65
C PHE A 12 -7.22 0.45 -13.06
N PHE A 13 -7.55 0.43 -14.36
CA PHE A 13 -8.84 0.92 -14.86
C PHE A 13 -10.01 0.10 -14.30
N PHE A 14 -9.89 -1.24 -14.28
CA PHE A 14 -10.91 -2.14 -13.75
C PHE A 14 -11.19 -1.87 -12.27
N PHE A 15 -10.16 -1.72 -11.43
CA PHE A 15 -10.37 -1.42 -10.01
C PHE A 15 -10.96 -0.04 -9.78
N ARG A 16 -10.51 0.98 -10.52
CA ARG A 16 -11.04 2.34 -10.40
C ARG A 16 -12.51 2.47 -10.80
N HIS A 17 -12.95 1.68 -11.78
CA HIS A 17 -14.32 1.69 -12.28
C HIS A 17 -15.08 0.42 -11.94
N PHE A 18 -14.63 -0.32 -10.92
CA PHE A 18 -15.15 -1.63 -10.57
C PHE A 18 -16.65 -1.61 -10.37
N GLU A 19 -17.17 -0.64 -9.61
CA GLU A 19 -18.60 -0.52 -9.34
C GLU A 19 -19.44 -0.38 -10.62
N ARG A 20 -19.00 0.48 -11.56
CA ARG A 20 -19.71 0.72 -12.82
C ARG A 20 -19.61 -0.48 -13.75
N ILE A 21 -18.43 -1.08 -13.87
CA ILE A 21 -18.19 -2.26 -14.69
C ILE A 21 -19.02 -3.44 -14.15
N PHE A 22 -19.05 -3.60 -12.83
CA PHE A 22 -19.82 -4.64 -12.15
C PHE A 22 -21.32 -4.51 -12.42
N VAL A 23 -21.88 -3.31 -12.25
CA VAL A 23 -23.31 -3.07 -12.53
C VAL A 23 -23.63 -3.30 -14.00
N LEU A 24 -22.81 -2.80 -14.94
CA LEU A 24 -23.02 -3.01 -16.38
C LEU A 24 -22.96 -4.49 -16.76
N LEU A 25 -21.98 -5.22 -16.22
CA LEU A 25 -21.84 -6.66 -16.45
C LEU A 25 -23.04 -7.41 -15.89
N LEU A 26 -23.53 -7.02 -14.71
CA LEU A 26 -24.68 -7.65 -14.07
C LEU A 26 -25.97 -7.43 -14.88
N VAL A 27 -26.21 -6.21 -15.35
CA VAL A 27 -27.36 -5.90 -16.22
C VAL A 27 -27.26 -6.65 -17.55
N PHE A 28 -26.07 -6.67 -18.17
CA PHE A 28 -25.84 -7.42 -19.40
C PHE A 28 -26.07 -8.93 -19.21
N ALA A 29 -25.51 -9.50 -18.14
CA ALA A 29 -25.70 -10.90 -17.80
C ALA A 29 -27.19 -11.22 -17.58
N MET A 30 -27.94 -10.34 -16.92
CA MET A 30 -29.37 -10.52 -16.78
C MET A 30 -30.09 -10.51 -18.14
N VAL A 31 -29.83 -9.52 -18.99
CA VAL A 31 -30.46 -9.46 -20.33
C VAL A 31 -30.13 -10.72 -21.14
N ALA A 32 -28.88 -11.18 -21.10
CA ALA A 32 -28.44 -12.37 -21.80
C ALA A 32 -29.11 -13.64 -21.26
N ILE A 33 -29.12 -13.85 -19.93
CA ILE A 33 -29.77 -15.00 -19.30
C ILE A 33 -31.25 -15.02 -19.71
N HIS A 34 -31.93 -13.89 -19.63
CA HIS A 34 -33.36 -13.84 -19.92
C HIS A 34 -33.72 -13.97 -21.40
N ALA A 35 -32.79 -13.64 -22.30
CA ALA A 35 -32.97 -13.79 -23.74
C ALA A 35 -32.68 -15.21 -24.26
N PHE A 36 -31.72 -15.92 -23.64
CA PHE A 36 -31.19 -17.18 -24.17
C PHE A 36 -31.50 -18.41 -23.29
N VAL A 37 -31.94 -18.23 -22.05
CA VAL A 37 -32.20 -19.33 -21.12
C VAL A 37 -33.69 -19.59 -21.01
N GLU A 38 -34.09 -20.81 -21.36
CA GLU A 38 -35.48 -21.28 -21.23
C GLU A 38 -35.86 -21.55 -19.77
N GLN A 39 -34.92 -22.00 -18.95
CA GLN A 39 -35.12 -22.28 -17.51
C GLN A 39 -34.57 -21.14 -16.63
N LYS A 40 -35.29 -20.02 -16.62
CA LYS A 40 -34.91 -18.77 -15.95
C LYS A 40 -34.82 -18.91 -14.43
N PHE A 41 -35.68 -19.73 -13.83
CA PHE A 41 -35.68 -19.92 -12.38
C PHE A 41 -34.40 -20.60 -11.86
N ALA A 42 -33.87 -21.58 -12.59
CA ALA A 42 -32.63 -22.27 -12.20
C ALA A 42 -31.40 -21.33 -12.23
N PHE A 43 -31.43 -20.31 -13.07
CA PHE A 43 -30.34 -19.34 -13.22
C PHE A 43 -30.31 -18.27 -12.13
N LEU A 44 -31.32 -18.18 -11.25
CA LEU A 44 -31.30 -17.31 -10.07
C LEU A 44 -30.07 -17.61 -9.17
N SER A 45 -29.62 -18.86 -9.14
CA SER A 45 -28.42 -19.30 -8.42
C SER A 45 -27.11 -18.74 -9.01
N PHE A 46 -27.09 -18.29 -10.27
CA PHE A 46 -25.90 -17.70 -10.86
C PHE A 46 -25.61 -16.30 -10.32
N TYR A 47 -26.61 -15.58 -9.77
CA TYR A 47 -26.40 -14.27 -9.16
C TYR A 47 -25.58 -14.32 -7.88
N TYR A 48 -25.39 -15.49 -7.26
CA TYR A 48 -24.48 -15.62 -6.13
C TYR A 48 -23.01 -15.36 -6.51
N LEU A 49 -22.59 -15.73 -7.73
CA LEU A 49 -21.21 -15.52 -8.19
C LEU A 49 -20.81 -14.04 -8.25
N PRO A 50 -21.55 -13.15 -8.95
CA PRO A 50 -21.25 -11.72 -8.92
C PRO A 50 -21.43 -11.15 -7.50
N MET A 51 -22.34 -11.66 -6.68
CA MET A 51 -22.49 -11.20 -5.30
C MET A 51 -21.29 -11.53 -4.40
N ILE A 52 -20.70 -12.71 -4.56
CA ILE A 52 -19.44 -13.07 -3.89
C ILE A 52 -18.33 -12.12 -4.37
N LEU A 53 -18.28 -11.82 -5.67
CA LEU A 53 -17.29 -10.90 -6.25
C LEU A 53 -17.47 -9.47 -5.71
N ALA A 54 -18.70 -9.00 -5.60
CA ALA A 54 -19.05 -7.71 -5.02
C ALA A 54 -18.63 -7.62 -3.54
N GLY A 55 -18.87 -8.69 -2.76
CA GLY A 55 -18.40 -8.80 -1.38
C GLY A 55 -16.88 -8.74 -1.29
N PHE A 56 -16.19 -9.56 -2.09
CA PHE A 56 -14.74 -9.69 -2.03
C PHE A 56 -14.00 -8.42 -2.42
N TYR A 57 -14.44 -7.72 -3.48
CA TYR A 57 -13.73 -6.55 -4.01
C TYR A 57 -14.33 -5.20 -3.61
N GLY A 58 -15.65 -5.11 -3.42
CA GLY A 58 -16.34 -3.86 -3.07
C GLY A 58 -16.63 -3.71 -1.57
N GLY A 59 -16.40 -4.74 -0.77
CA GLY A 59 -16.69 -4.75 0.66
C GLY A 59 -18.18 -4.90 0.96
N ARG A 60 -18.52 -4.82 2.26
CA ARG A 60 -19.85 -5.13 2.79
C ARG A 60 -20.92 -4.17 2.28
N ARG A 61 -20.66 -2.86 2.31
CA ARG A 61 -21.64 -1.84 1.90
C ARG A 61 -22.02 -1.98 0.43
N PHE A 62 -21.02 -2.09 -0.44
CA PHE A 62 -21.23 -2.27 -1.87
C PHE A 62 -21.98 -3.57 -2.16
N ALA A 63 -21.59 -4.69 -1.53
CA ALA A 63 -22.25 -5.97 -1.73
C ALA A 63 -23.72 -5.96 -1.32
N VAL A 64 -24.08 -5.34 -0.19
CA VAL A 64 -25.49 -5.22 0.22
C VAL A 64 -26.29 -4.38 -0.77
N LEU A 65 -25.75 -3.24 -1.23
CA LEU A 65 -26.42 -2.40 -2.23
C LEU A 65 -26.57 -3.11 -3.58
N ALA A 66 -25.54 -3.83 -4.02
CA ALA A 66 -25.60 -4.66 -5.22
C ALA A 66 -26.64 -5.77 -5.09
N GLY A 67 -26.74 -6.42 -3.92
CA GLY A 67 -27.76 -7.44 -3.65
C GLY A 67 -29.17 -6.88 -3.70
N LEU A 68 -29.40 -5.73 -3.06
CA LEU A 68 -30.68 -5.02 -3.13
C LEU A 68 -31.05 -4.65 -4.57
N PHE A 69 -30.08 -4.20 -5.36
CA PHE A 69 -30.29 -3.89 -6.78
C PHE A 69 -30.67 -5.13 -7.59
N VAL A 70 -29.97 -6.25 -7.40
CA VAL A 70 -30.30 -7.53 -8.07
C VAL A 70 -31.70 -8.00 -7.70
N VAL A 71 -32.04 -7.97 -6.41
CA VAL A 71 -33.38 -8.37 -5.93
C VAL A 71 -34.46 -7.47 -6.53
N ALA A 72 -34.24 -6.15 -6.58
CA ALA A 72 -35.18 -5.23 -7.21
C ALA A 72 -35.36 -5.50 -8.71
N LEU A 73 -34.26 -5.81 -9.42
CA LEU A 73 -34.27 -6.12 -10.84
C LEU A 73 -35.04 -7.42 -11.14
N VAL A 74 -34.80 -8.46 -10.33
CA VAL A 74 -35.52 -9.75 -10.42
C VAL A 74 -37.00 -9.58 -10.08
N ALA A 75 -37.33 -8.80 -9.05
CA ALA A 75 -38.71 -8.50 -8.68
C ALA A 75 -39.45 -7.72 -9.79
N PHE A 76 -38.79 -6.74 -10.40
CA PHE A 76 -39.32 -6.02 -11.56
C PHE A 76 -39.60 -6.97 -12.73
N TYR A 77 -38.66 -7.88 -13.03
CA TYR A 77 -38.85 -8.85 -14.10
C TYR A 77 -40.00 -9.83 -13.81
N GLN A 78 -40.11 -10.34 -12.58
CA GLN A 78 -41.24 -11.17 -12.15
C GLN A 78 -42.58 -10.44 -12.29
N SER A 79 -42.61 -9.13 -12.04
CA SER A 79 -43.83 -8.32 -12.19
C SER A 79 -44.27 -8.15 -13.65
N VAL A 80 -43.32 -8.07 -14.60
CA VAL A 80 -43.63 -7.72 -16.00
C VAL A 80 -43.73 -8.96 -16.90
N GLN A 81 -42.77 -9.88 -16.80
CA GLN A 81 -42.65 -11.03 -17.72
C GLN A 81 -42.83 -12.37 -17.01
N GLY A 82 -42.56 -12.45 -15.71
CA GLY A 82 -42.56 -13.71 -14.96
C GLY A 82 -41.29 -14.54 -15.17
N LEU A 83 -40.82 -15.21 -14.11
CA LEU A 83 -39.62 -16.07 -14.08
C LEU A 83 -40.03 -17.55 -14.10
N ASP A 84 -40.38 -18.07 -15.27
CA ASP A 84 -41.00 -19.41 -15.43
C ASP A 84 -42.28 -19.58 -14.58
N MET A 85 -42.86 -18.45 -14.20
CA MET A 85 -44.00 -18.25 -13.31
C MET A 85 -44.92 -17.22 -13.95
N LEU A 86 -46.18 -17.15 -13.52
CA LEU A 86 -47.09 -16.12 -14.01
C LEU A 86 -46.55 -14.72 -13.64
N PRO A 87 -46.75 -13.70 -14.48
CA PRO A 87 -46.39 -12.33 -14.11
C PRO A 87 -47.12 -11.87 -12.85
N GLY A 88 -46.39 -11.20 -11.95
CA GLY A 88 -46.93 -10.62 -10.72
C GLY A 88 -46.48 -11.32 -9.43
N PHE A 89 -47.00 -10.83 -8.30
CA PHE A 89 -46.67 -11.31 -6.96
C PHE A 89 -47.85 -12.07 -6.34
N TYR A 90 -47.73 -13.39 -6.29
CA TYR A 90 -48.67 -14.29 -5.64
C TYR A 90 -47.93 -15.16 -4.62
N GLY A 91 -48.66 -15.94 -3.82
CA GLY A 91 -48.12 -16.70 -2.69
C GLY A 91 -46.87 -17.51 -3.04
N ASP A 92 -46.94 -18.33 -4.09
CA ASP A 92 -45.81 -19.19 -4.49
C ASP A 92 -44.60 -18.39 -4.99
N ALA A 93 -44.83 -17.32 -5.75
CA ALA A 93 -43.76 -16.44 -6.22
C ALA A 93 -43.06 -15.75 -5.05
N LEU A 94 -43.81 -15.26 -4.06
CA LEU A 94 -43.25 -14.65 -2.85
C LEU A 94 -42.50 -15.68 -1.99
N LEU A 95 -43.04 -16.89 -1.84
CA LEU A 95 -42.40 -17.98 -1.10
C LEU A 95 -41.09 -18.45 -1.76
N ALA A 96 -40.99 -18.38 -3.08
CA ALA A 96 -39.77 -18.73 -3.81
C ALA A 96 -38.72 -17.60 -3.78
N LEU A 97 -39.15 -16.36 -4.05
CA LEU A 97 -38.23 -15.23 -4.22
C LEU A 97 -37.75 -14.61 -2.91
N THR A 98 -38.57 -14.61 -1.85
CA THR A 98 -38.20 -13.99 -0.57
C THR A 98 -37.01 -14.70 0.10
N PRO A 99 -37.00 -16.04 0.24
CA PRO A 99 -35.83 -16.73 0.78
C PRO A 99 -34.61 -16.56 -0.11
N TRP A 100 -34.77 -16.67 -1.43
CA TRP A 100 -33.66 -16.48 -2.37
C TRP A 100 -33.04 -15.08 -2.24
N ALA A 101 -33.86 -14.02 -2.18
CA ALA A 101 -33.41 -12.64 -2.00
C ALA A 101 -32.68 -12.46 -0.65
N GLY A 102 -33.23 -13.05 0.42
CA GLY A 102 -32.62 -13.04 1.75
C GLY A 102 -31.24 -13.69 1.76
N PHE A 103 -31.12 -14.90 1.20
CA PHE A 103 -29.83 -15.62 1.12
C PHE A 103 -28.82 -14.92 0.21
N LEU A 104 -29.27 -14.29 -0.88
CA LEU A 104 -28.41 -13.54 -1.78
C LEU A 104 -27.77 -12.33 -1.07
N ILE A 105 -28.59 -11.51 -0.39
CA ILE A 105 -28.11 -10.35 0.37
C ILE A 105 -27.22 -10.79 1.53
N LEU A 106 -27.61 -11.85 2.25
CA LEU A 106 -26.83 -12.40 3.36
C LEU A 106 -25.46 -12.89 2.87
N THR A 107 -25.39 -13.53 1.71
CA THR A 107 -24.12 -13.98 1.11
C THR A 107 -23.21 -12.79 0.82
N GLY A 108 -23.74 -11.73 0.19
CA GLY A 108 -22.99 -10.49 -0.03
C GLY A 108 -22.50 -9.85 1.27
N TYR A 109 -23.36 -9.80 2.29
CA TYR A 109 -23.01 -9.28 3.62
C TYR A 109 -21.90 -10.08 4.28
N VAL A 110 -22.00 -11.41 4.33
CA VAL A 110 -21.03 -12.29 4.99
C VAL A 110 -19.69 -12.24 4.26
N VAL A 111 -19.69 -12.39 2.95
CA VAL A 111 -18.45 -12.34 2.14
C VAL A 111 -17.81 -10.97 2.23
N GLY A 112 -18.60 -9.89 2.14
CA GLY A 112 -18.10 -8.53 2.29
C GLY A 112 -17.50 -8.25 3.66
N THR A 113 -18.15 -8.73 4.74
CA THR A 113 -17.62 -8.61 6.10
C THR A 113 -16.33 -9.40 6.27
N LEU A 114 -16.28 -10.62 5.72
CA LEU A 114 -15.09 -11.47 5.81
C LEU A 114 -13.91 -10.88 5.03
N ALA A 115 -14.17 -10.29 3.86
CA ALA A 115 -13.17 -9.59 3.07
C ALA A 115 -12.63 -8.35 3.80
N GLU A 116 -13.51 -7.52 4.37
CA GLU A 116 -13.13 -6.36 5.20
C GLU A 116 -12.29 -6.80 6.41
N GLN A 117 -12.74 -7.80 7.16
CA GLN A 117 -12.00 -8.32 8.32
C GLN A 117 -10.63 -8.87 7.95
N ARG A 118 -10.53 -9.60 6.82
CA ARG A 118 -9.24 -10.09 6.32
C ARG A 118 -8.30 -8.93 6.03
N GLN A 119 -8.78 -7.89 5.35
CA GLN A 119 -7.97 -6.73 5.01
C GLN A 119 -7.49 -5.98 6.26
N THR A 120 -8.37 -5.77 7.25
CA THR A 120 -8.01 -5.14 8.52
C THR A 120 -6.96 -5.96 9.27
N ARG A 121 -7.14 -7.29 9.41
CA ARG A 121 -6.15 -8.15 10.09
C ARG A 121 -4.79 -8.11 9.41
N LEU A 122 -4.74 -8.08 8.08
CA LEU A 122 -3.48 -7.94 7.35
C LEU A 122 -2.81 -6.58 7.63
N GLY A 123 -3.61 -5.51 7.73
CA GLY A 123 -3.14 -4.19 8.14
C GLY A 123 -2.59 -4.17 9.58
N ASP A 124 -3.30 -4.79 10.52
CA ASP A 124 -2.89 -4.86 11.92
C ASP A 124 -1.58 -5.62 12.11
N VAL A 125 -1.43 -6.78 11.44
CA VAL A 125 -0.18 -7.55 11.45
C VAL A 125 0.98 -6.73 10.89
N LYS A 126 0.75 -5.99 9.79
CA LYS A 126 1.76 -5.10 9.21
C LYS A 126 2.14 -3.98 10.19
N ASN A 127 1.17 -3.31 10.80
CA ASN A 127 1.43 -2.21 11.72
C ASN A 127 2.16 -2.68 12.99
N ALA A 128 1.76 -3.83 13.55
CA ALA A 128 2.44 -4.43 14.69
C ALA A 128 3.90 -4.80 14.34
N TYR A 129 4.13 -5.31 13.14
CA TYR A 129 5.47 -5.63 12.66
C TYR A 129 6.34 -4.38 12.52
N LEU A 130 5.81 -3.30 11.91
CA LEU A 130 6.53 -2.02 11.81
C LEU A 130 6.86 -1.45 13.20
N ALA A 131 5.91 -1.52 14.15
CA ALA A 131 6.15 -1.06 15.52
C ALA A 131 7.26 -1.86 16.22
N ILE A 132 7.36 -3.18 15.97
CA ILE A 132 8.46 -4.00 16.49
C ILE A 132 9.79 -3.57 15.87
N LEU A 133 9.83 -3.30 14.57
CA LEU A 133 11.05 -2.80 13.91
C LEU A 133 11.47 -1.44 14.48
N GLU A 134 10.55 -0.50 14.60
CA GLU A 134 10.79 0.82 15.20
C GLU A 134 11.32 0.69 16.63
N LEU A 135 10.76 -0.23 17.44
CA LEU A 135 11.23 -0.49 18.81
C LEU A 135 12.64 -1.10 18.84
N LEU A 136 12.94 -2.05 17.96
CA LEU A 136 14.27 -2.68 17.87
C LEU A 136 15.33 -1.66 17.45
N THR A 137 15.03 -0.86 16.42
CA THR A 137 15.92 0.22 15.96
C THR A 137 16.13 1.24 17.07
N TYR A 138 15.06 1.67 17.73
CA TYR A 138 15.14 2.59 18.87
C TYR A 138 16.02 2.03 20.00
N HIS A 139 15.90 0.75 20.32
CA HIS A 139 16.73 0.12 21.35
C HIS A 139 18.21 0.12 20.95
N ILE A 140 18.53 -0.16 19.69
CA ILE A 140 19.91 -0.11 19.17
C ILE A 140 20.47 1.31 19.23
N GLU A 141 19.71 2.30 18.72
CA GLU A 141 20.09 3.71 18.74
C GLU A 141 20.21 4.28 20.16
N SER A 142 19.45 3.77 21.13
CA SER A 142 19.48 4.26 22.52
C SER A 142 20.85 4.12 23.21
N THR A 143 21.74 3.29 22.64
CA THR A 143 23.13 3.16 23.09
C THR A 143 23.97 4.41 22.81
N GLU A 144 23.60 5.21 21.81
CA GLU A 144 24.25 6.48 21.44
C GLU A 144 23.24 7.63 21.47
N ARG A 145 23.36 8.53 22.46
CA ARG A 145 22.42 9.65 22.66
C ARG A 145 22.18 10.52 21.42
N THR A 146 23.18 10.64 20.54
CA THR A 146 23.08 11.42 19.31
C THR A 146 22.28 10.72 18.22
N GLN A 147 22.18 9.38 18.23
CA GLN A 147 21.47 8.57 17.22
C GLN A 147 19.98 8.38 17.50
N GLN A 148 19.48 8.79 18.67
CA GLN A 148 18.09 8.53 19.05
C GLN A 148 17.08 9.12 18.05
N GLY A 149 16.30 8.24 17.43
CA GLY A 149 15.28 8.60 16.43
C GLY A 149 15.84 9.00 15.07
N HIS A 150 17.15 8.77 14.82
CA HIS A 150 17.80 9.04 13.54
C HIS A 150 17.09 8.30 12.40
N SER A 151 16.93 6.98 12.52
CA SER A 151 16.32 6.15 11.47
C SER A 151 14.87 6.54 11.19
N ASN A 152 14.12 7.01 12.19
CA ASN A 152 12.77 7.54 12.00
C ASN A 152 12.79 8.84 11.16
N ARG A 153 13.67 9.78 11.48
CA ARG A 153 13.82 11.03 10.71
C ARG A 153 14.29 10.77 9.29
N VAL A 154 15.23 9.84 9.09
CA VAL A 154 15.66 9.39 7.75
C VAL A 154 14.48 8.80 6.98
N ALA A 155 13.68 7.94 7.60
CA ALA A 155 12.51 7.34 6.97
C ALA A 155 11.44 8.38 6.57
N GLU A 156 11.18 9.36 7.43
CA GLU A 156 10.26 10.47 7.12
C GLU A 156 10.72 11.30 5.92
N VAL A 157 11.99 11.69 5.91
CA VAL A 157 12.58 12.46 4.81
C VAL A 157 12.59 11.64 3.51
N ALA A 158 13.04 10.39 3.56
CA ALA A 158 13.11 9.50 2.41
C ALA A 158 11.73 9.27 1.76
N VAL A 159 10.69 9.02 2.58
CA VAL A 159 9.32 8.85 2.08
C VAL A 159 8.76 10.15 1.51
N ALA A 160 9.05 11.29 2.13
CA ALA A 160 8.64 12.60 1.62
C ALA A 160 9.28 12.90 0.24
N MET A 161 10.55 12.56 0.07
CA MET A 161 11.27 12.68 -1.21
C MET A 161 10.72 11.73 -2.27
N ALA A 162 10.45 10.47 -1.91
CA ALA A 162 9.85 9.49 -2.82
C ALA A 162 8.46 9.91 -3.31
N ARG A 163 7.64 10.51 -2.43
CA ARG A 163 6.35 11.09 -2.80
C ARG A 163 6.51 12.25 -3.77
N GLU A 164 7.49 13.12 -3.55
CA GLU A 164 7.80 14.23 -4.47
C GLU A 164 8.17 13.72 -5.86
N LEU A 165 8.92 12.62 -5.93
CA LEU A 165 9.30 11.95 -7.18
C LEU A 165 8.19 11.04 -7.76
N ARG A 166 7.01 10.98 -7.11
CA ARG A 166 5.84 10.20 -7.54
C ARG A 166 6.14 8.70 -7.71
N LEU A 167 6.98 8.15 -6.84
CA LEU A 167 7.21 6.71 -6.78
C LEU A 167 5.91 5.97 -6.36
N PRO A 168 5.74 4.70 -6.79
CA PRO A 168 4.56 3.91 -6.43
C PRO A 168 4.55 3.58 -4.93
N GLU A 169 3.36 3.41 -4.35
CA GLU A 169 3.18 3.19 -2.90
C GLU A 169 3.99 1.99 -2.37
N GLU A 170 4.15 0.94 -3.18
CA GLU A 170 4.99 -0.21 -2.83
C GLU A 170 6.45 0.18 -2.61
N ASP A 171 7.00 1.08 -3.44
CA ASP A 171 8.38 1.56 -3.29
C ASP A 171 8.52 2.47 -2.07
N LEU A 172 7.48 3.25 -1.73
CA LEU A 172 7.45 4.08 -0.52
C LEU A 172 7.51 3.21 0.74
N GLU A 173 6.74 2.11 0.75
CA GLU A 173 6.74 1.16 1.87
C GLU A 173 8.08 0.44 2.01
N ASN A 174 8.64 -0.04 0.90
CA ASN A 174 9.96 -0.68 0.86
C ASN A 174 11.04 0.28 1.38
N LEU A 175 11.03 1.53 0.89
CA LEU A 175 11.99 2.55 1.28
C LEU A 175 11.84 2.97 2.75
N ARG A 176 10.60 3.08 3.26
CA ARG A 176 10.36 3.38 4.68
C ARG A 176 11.01 2.32 5.56
N VAL A 177 10.76 1.04 5.27
CA VAL A 177 11.33 -0.07 6.06
C VAL A 177 12.84 -0.15 5.87
N ALA A 178 13.35 0.10 4.66
CA ALA A 178 14.78 0.17 4.41
C ALA A 178 15.45 1.26 5.26
N ALA A 179 14.88 2.46 5.28
CA ALA A 179 15.36 3.58 6.09
C ALA A 179 15.30 3.31 7.59
N LEU A 180 14.27 2.61 8.09
CA LEU A 180 14.21 2.23 9.51
C LEU A 180 15.29 1.21 9.92
N LEU A 181 15.82 0.45 8.96
CA LEU A 181 16.75 -0.66 9.22
C LEU A 181 18.14 -0.46 8.62
N HIS A 182 18.42 0.68 7.97
CA HIS A 182 19.61 0.85 7.15
C HIS A 182 20.91 0.70 7.95
N GLU A 183 20.99 1.28 9.15
CA GLU A 183 22.18 1.13 10.00
C GLU A 183 22.33 -0.31 10.54
N VAL A 184 21.24 -0.87 11.05
CA VAL A 184 21.21 -2.22 11.63
C VAL A 184 21.61 -3.25 10.59
N GLY A 185 21.07 -3.10 9.39
CA GLY A 185 21.30 -4.04 8.32
C GLY A 185 22.68 -3.95 7.68
N THR A 186 23.28 -2.76 7.70
CA THR A 186 24.67 -2.58 7.25
C THR A 186 25.64 -3.19 8.27
N ARG A 187 25.34 -3.11 9.57
CA ARG A 187 26.17 -3.69 10.65
C ARG A 187 25.99 -5.20 10.81
N ASP A 188 24.78 -5.74 10.60
CA ASP A 188 24.47 -7.17 10.74
C ASP A 188 23.65 -7.70 9.56
N GLN A 189 24.36 -8.17 8.52
CA GLN A 189 23.73 -8.83 7.37
C GLN A 189 22.99 -10.13 7.73
N ARG A 190 23.33 -10.79 8.86
CA ARG A 190 22.63 -11.99 9.31
C ARG A 190 21.24 -11.62 9.82
N LEU A 191 21.11 -10.52 10.55
CA LEU A 191 19.84 -9.99 11.00
C LEU A 191 18.95 -9.61 9.80
N LEU A 192 19.49 -8.97 8.76
CA LEU A 192 18.75 -8.73 7.51
C LEU A 192 18.24 -10.01 6.87
N ARG A 193 19.09 -11.04 6.78
CA ARG A 193 18.69 -12.33 6.21
C ARG A 193 17.57 -12.98 7.01
N LEU A 194 17.62 -12.92 8.35
CA LEU A 194 16.55 -13.42 9.22
C LEU A 194 15.25 -12.64 9.02
N LEU A 195 15.34 -11.31 8.95
CA LEU A 195 14.19 -10.44 8.73
C LEU A 195 13.56 -10.65 7.34
N SER A 196 14.36 -10.86 6.29
CA SER A 196 13.86 -11.17 4.94
C SER A 196 13.38 -12.62 4.75
N GLY A 197 13.94 -13.56 5.52
CA GLY A 197 13.70 -15.00 5.41
C GLY A 197 12.60 -15.52 6.33
N SER A 198 12.25 -14.77 7.38
CA SER A 198 11.20 -15.13 8.34
C SER A 198 9.78 -15.13 7.76
N VAL A 199 9.59 -14.55 6.57
CA VAL A 199 8.28 -14.54 5.88
C VAL A 199 8.39 -15.17 4.49
N THR A 200 8.17 -16.48 4.45
CA THR A 200 8.35 -17.32 3.26
C THR A 200 7.22 -17.20 2.23
N ASP A 201 6.02 -16.76 2.62
CA ASP A 201 4.90 -16.62 1.69
C ASP A 201 4.90 -15.24 1.00
N PRO A 202 5.16 -15.15 -0.32
CA PRO A 202 5.11 -13.91 -1.07
C PRO A 202 3.72 -13.29 -1.22
N ALA A 203 2.65 -14.03 -0.88
CA ALA A 203 1.31 -13.49 -0.80
C ALA A 203 1.09 -12.58 0.42
N VAL A 204 1.95 -12.68 1.45
CA VAL A 204 1.89 -11.81 2.63
C VAL A 204 2.55 -10.47 2.30
N ALA A 205 1.79 -9.38 2.43
CA ALA A 205 2.26 -8.02 2.11
C ALA A 205 3.56 -7.67 2.85
N VAL A 206 3.65 -8.02 4.15
CA VAL A 206 4.85 -7.79 4.98
C VAL A 206 6.09 -8.48 4.40
N ALA A 207 5.95 -9.71 3.89
CA ALA A 207 7.06 -10.44 3.27
C ALA A 207 7.63 -9.71 2.06
N ARG A 208 6.75 -9.12 1.27
CA ARG A 208 7.11 -8.39 0.06
C ARG A 208 7.85 -7.11 0.42
N VAL A 209 7.31 -6.35 1.37
CA VAL A 209 7.94 -5.11 1.85
C VAL A 209 9.33 -5.39 2.42
N MET A 210 9.47 -6.46 3.21
CA MET A 210 10.76 -6.85 3.78
C MET A 210 11.79 -7.27 2.75
N ARG A 211 11.39 -8.02 1.70
CA ARG A 211 12.30 -8.36 0.61
C ARG A 211 12.74 -7.12 -0.17
N GLY A 212 11.83 -6.21 -0.46
CA GLY A 212 12.16 -4.94 -1.13
C GLY A 212 13.10 -4.09 -0.28
N ALA A 213 12.84 -3.97 1.02
CA ALA A 213 13.71 -3.26 1.95
C ALA A 213 15.11 -3.89 2.05
N ALA A 214 15.20 -5.21 2.15
CA ALA A 214 16.48 -5.91 2.21
C ALA A 214 17.33 -5.71 0.95
N GLN A 215 16.71 -5.64 -0.24
CA GLN A 215 17.41 -5.30 -1.48
C GLN A 215 17.98 -3.88 -1.43
N ILE A 216 17.18 -2.90 -1.00
CA ILE A 216 17.62 -1.51 -0.84
C ILE A 216 18.79 -1.41 0.13
N ILE A 217 18.71 -2.06 1.30
CA ILE A 217 19.78 -2.01 2.31
C ILE A 217 21.05 -2.70 1.81
N SER A 218 20.93 -3.83 1.11
CA SER A 218 22.07 -4.55 0.56
C SER A 218 22.86 -3.71 -0.45
N GLU A 219 22.16 -2.96 -1.31
CA GLU A 219 22.80 -2.05 -2.26
C GLU A 219 23.32 -0.79 -1.56
N TYR A 220 22.59 -0.27 -0.59
CA TYR A 220 23.00 0.88 0.22
C TYR A 220 24.30 0.62 1.00
N GLY A 221 24.49 -0.59 1.54
CA GLY A 221 25.70 -0.96 2.28
C GLY A 221 27.00 -0.84 1.48
N HIS A 222 26.93 -0.90 0.15
CA HIS A 222 28.08 -0.73 -0.75
C HIS A 222 28.09 0.64 -1.45
N TYR A 223 27.14 1.53 -1.11
CA TYR A 223 26.94 2.80 -1.81
C TYR A 223 28.21 3.66 -1.81
N TYR A 224 28.77 3.92 -0.63
CA TYR A 224 29.96 4.76 -0.47
C TYR A 224 31.28 4.07 -0.84
N GLU A 225 31.26 2.75 -1.10
CA GLU A 225 32.42 2.05 -1.69
C GLU A 225 32.52 2.29 -3.20
N ILE A 226 31.38 2.56 -3.85
CA ILE A 226 31.26 2.70 -5.30
C ILE A 226 31.22 4.18 -5.72
N VAL A 227 30.56 5.01 -4.91
CA VAL A 227 30.30 6.42 -5.17
C VAL A 227 31.42 7.27 -4.57
N GLY A 228 32.14 8.02 -5.41
CA GLY A 228 33.29 8.80 -4.95
C GLY A 228 34.25 9.16 -6.09
N GLU A 229 35.50 8.71 -5.98
CA GLU A 229 36.57 9.07 -6.92
C GLU A 229 36.46 8.38 -8.30
N ASP A 230 35.82 7.21 -8.37
CA ASP A 230 35.87 6.36 -9.56
C ASP A 230 34.65 6.48 -10.49
N TRP A 231 33.46 6.85 -9.98
CA TRP A 231 32.22 6.91 -10.77
C TRP A 231 31.24 7.99 -10.30
N ASP A 232 30.66 8.72 -11.25
CA ASP A 232 29.53 9.61 -11.01
C ASP A 232 28.27 8.80 -10.66
N ILE A 233 27.55 9.19 -9.60
CA ILE A 233 26.30 8.53 -9.17
C ILE A 233 25.23 8.39 -10.27
N GLU A 234 25.25 9.28 -11.26
CA GLU A 234 24.32 9.23 -12.40
C GLU A 234 24.64 8.10 -13.38
N ALA A 235 25.89 7.66 -13.45
CA ALA A 235 26.32 6.54 -14.28
C ALA A 235 26.03 5.18 -13.62
N LEU A 236 25.79 5.16 -12.31
CA LEU A 236 25.55 3.92 -11.57
C LEU A 236 24.10 3.42 -11.74
N PRO A 237 23.91 2.13 -12.04
CA PRO A 237 22.59 1.51 -12.22
C PRO A 237 21.90 1.23 -10.88
N LEU A 238 21.96 2.16 -9.94
CA LEU A 238 21.32 2.04 -8.63
C LEU A 238 19.84 2.44 -8.70
N PRO A 239 18.94 1.70 -8.02
CA PRO A 239 17.54 2.07 -7.85
C PRO A 239 17.41 3.48 -7.27
N VAL A 240 16.35 4.18 -7.70
CA VAL A 240 16.04 5.51 -7.19
C VAL A 240 15.82 5.50 -5.68
N THR A 241 15.28 4.41 -5.12
CA THR A 241 15.11 4.22 -3.68
C THR A 241 16.42 4.24 -2.90
N VAL A 242 17.49 3.61 -3.43
CA VAL A 242 18.84 3.64 -2.81
C VAL A 242 19.42 5.05 -2.89
N LYS A 243 19.27 5.73 -4.03
CA LYS A 243 19.71 7.12 -4.22
C LYS A 243 19.00 8.10 -3.28
N ILE A 244 17.71 7.89 -3.03
CA ILE A 244 16.94 8.67 -2.04
C ILE A 244 17.44 8.38 -0.62
N LEU A 245 17.64 7.11 -0.27
CA LEU A 245 18.10 6.72 1.07
C LEU A 245 19.44 7.37 1.41
N ALA A 246 20.41 7.36 0.48
CA ALA A 246 21.71 8.00 0.68
C ALA A 246 21.61 9.51 0.95
N VAL A 247 20.73 10.21 0.22
CA VAL A 247 20.50 11.65 0.41
C VAL A 247 19.81 11.92 1.75
N ALA A 248 18.79 11.13 2.09
CA ALA A 248 18.05 11.29 3.33
C ALA A 248 18.91 11.01 4.56
N ASP A 249 19.73 9.96 4.53
CA ASP A 249 20.69 9.61 5.58
C ASP A 249 21.71 10.74 5.75
N ALA A 250 22.43 11.12 4.69
CA ALA A 250 23.43 12.18 4.77
C ALA A 250 22.86 13.52 5.27
N PHE A 251 21.66 13.90 4.83
CA PHE A 251 20.99 15.11 5.30
C PHE A 251 20.69 15.07 6.80
N GLU A 252 20.26 13.92 7.32
CA GLU A 252 20.06 13.74 8.75
C GLU A 252 21.40 13.76 9.47
N THR A 253 22.38 12.94 9.05
CA THR A 253 23.68 12.80 9.72
C THR A 253 24.42 14.14 9.85
N LEU A 254 24.28 15.04 8.87
CA LEU A 254 24.86 16.39 8.93
C LEU A 254 24.26 17.23 10.07
N GLN A 255 22.98 17.05 10.38
CA GLN A 255 22.27 17.73 11.45
C GLN A 255 22.53 17.12 12.83
N MET A 256 23.26 16.01 12.91
CA MET A 256 23.72 15.43 14.16
C MET A 256 25.07 16.02 14.59
N ALA A 257 25.21 16.26 15.89
CA ALA A 257 26.49 16.60 16.49
C ALA A 257 27.37 15.35 16.60
N THR A 258 28.65 15.51 16.33
CA THR A 258 29.69 14.48 16.54
C THR A 258 30.71 15.00 17.57
N PRO A 259 31.60 14.16 18.12
CA PRO A 259 32.62 14.61 19.06
C PRO A 259 33.54 15.74 18.53
N VAL A 260 33.65 15.87 17.20
CA VAL A 260 34.59 16.78 16.52
C VAL A 260 33.90 17.86 15.69
N ARG A 261 32.57 17.80 15.52
CA ARG A 261 31.80 18.72 14.67
C ARG A 261 30.43 19.01 15.29
N ALA A 262 30.05 20.28 15.36
CA ALA A 262 28.70 20.68 15.73
C ALA A 262 27.65 20.21 14.70
N ALA A 263 26.40 20.07 15.15
CA ALA A 263 25.25 19.83 14.31
C ALA A 263 25.06 20.96 13.28
N PHE A 264 24.82 20.62 12.02
CA PHE A 264 24.50 21.63 11.01
C PHE A 264 23.05 22.08 11.18
N PRO A 265 22.76 23.38 11.05
CA PRO A 265 21.40 23.83 10.82
C PRO A 265 20.84 23.19 9.53
N LYS A 266 19.52 22.97 9.49
CA LYS A 266 18.79 22.38 8.36
C LYS A 266 19.25 22.92 6.99
N TRP A 267 19.38 24.24 6.85
CA TRP A 267 19.79 24.87 5.60
C TRP A 267 21.25 24.62 5.23
N SER A 268 22.15 24.60 6.22
CA SER A 268 23.56 24.26 6.00
C SER A 268 23.74 22.79 5.63
N ALA A 269 22.95 21.89 6.22
CA ALA A 269 22.91 20.49 5.84
C ALA A 269 22.43 20.30 4.39
N LEU A 270 21.38 21.02 3.99
CA LEU A 270 20.90 21.02 2.61
C LEU A 270 21.97 21.52 1.64
N GLU A 271 22.62 22.64 1.95
CA GLU A 271 23.68 23.22 1.11
C GLU A 271 24.86 22.24 0.93
N GLU A 272 25.24 21.53 1.99
CA GLU A 272 26.31 20.55 1.92
C GLU A 272 25.94 19.35 1.04
N VAL A 273 24.70 18.87 1.14
CA VAL A 273 24.18 17.82 0.23
C VAL A 273 24.11 18.31 -1.21
N GLU A 274 23.73 19.57 -1.45
CA GLU A 274 23.69 20.18 -2.79
C GLU A 274 25.09 20.27 -3.43
N LYS A 275 26.17 20.48 -2.65
CA LYS A 275 27.55 20.45 -3.17
C LYS A 275 27.96 19.08 -3.70
N GLY A 276 27.39 18.01 -3.15
CA GLY A 276 27.63 16.63 -3.58
C GLY A 276 26.75 16.18 -4.77
N ALA A 277 25.88 17.05 -5.29
CA ALA A 277 24.96 16.70 -6.37
C ALA A 277 25.70 16.29 -7.67
N GLY A 278 25.20 15.25 -8.32
CA GLY A 278 25.78 14.69 -9.55
C GLY A 278 27.05 13.84 -9.35
N LYS A 279 27.70 13.94 -8.19
CA LYS A 279 28.86 13.13 -7.81
C LYS A 279 28.50 12.07 -6.79
N THR A 280 28.23 12.51 -5.56
CA THR A 280 27.89 11.64 -4.42
C THR A 280 26.39 11.40 -4.32
N PHE A 281 25.60 12.38 -4.72
CA PHE A 281 24.15 12.36 -4.57
C PHE A 281 23.46 12.58 -5.92
N ALA A 282 22.50 11.73 -6.25
CA ALA A 282 21.79 11.84 -7.51
C ALA A 282 21.00 13.16 -7.58
N ASN A 283 21.04 13.84 -8.74
CA ASN A 283 20.43 15.15 -8.91
C ASN A 283 18.91 15.14 -8.65
N ASP A 284 18.24 14.07 -9.10
CA ASP A 284 16.80 13.90 -8.87
C ASP A 284 16.46 13.78 -7.38
N ALA A 285 17.30 13.08 -6.60
CA ALA A 285 17.13 12.95 -5.16
C ALA A 285 17.43 14.28 -4.45
N VAL A 286 18.52 14.98 -4.79
CA VAL A 286 18.83 16.30 -4.21
C VAL A 286 17.72 17.31 -4.50
N ARG A 287 17.18 17.33 -5.72
CA ARG A 287 16.03 18.19 -6.09
C ARG A 287 14.80 17.88 -5.24
N ALA A 288 14.51 16.60 -5.02
CA ALA A 288 13.41 16.18 -4.15
C ALA A 288 13.64 16.63 -2.70
N LEU A 289 14.85 16.48 -2.16
CA LEU A 289 15.21 16.94 -0.83
C LEU A 289 14.98 18.46 -0.69
N ARG A 290 15.43 19.26 -1.67
CA ARG A 290 15.21 20.71 -1.67
C ARG A 290 13.73 21.09 -1.59
N SER A 291 12.88 20.41 -2.36
CA SER A 291 11.42 20.61 -2.33
C SER A 291 10.84 20.26 -0.96
N VAL A 292 11.26 19.13 -0.38
CA VAL A 292 10.78 18.66 0.93
C VAL A 292 11.27 19.57 2.06
N ALA A 293 12.56 19.93 2.08
CA ALA A 293 13.18 20.76 3.11
C ALA A 293 12.63 22.19 3.12
N GLY A 294 12.22 22.71 1.95
CA GLY A 294 11.62 24.03 1.80
C GLY A 294 10.15 24.12 2.21
N ARG A 295 9.49 23.01 2.56
CA ARG A 295 8.13 23.05 3.09
C ARG A 295 8.13 23.63 4.50
N PRO A 296 7.18 24.51 4.84
CA PRO A 296 7.00 24.95 6.23
C PRO A 296 6.74 23.70 7.08
N GLU A 297 7.39 23.62 8.24
CA GLU A 297 7.09 22.57 9.20
C GLU A 297 5.60 22.66 9.54
N VAL A 298 4.85 21.64 9.15
CA VAL A 298 3.48 21.49 9.62
C VAL A 298 3.62 21.22 11.11
N SER A 299 3.40 22.25 11.92
CA SER A 299 3.33 22.16 13.36
C SER A 299 2.16 21.25 13.74
N GLY A 300 2.36 19.95 13.64
CA GLY A 300 1.46 18.91 14.13
C GLY A 300 1.51 18.95 15.64
N GLY A 301 0.52 19.58 16.25
CA GLY A 301 0.35 19.57 17.69
C GLY A 301 0.10 18.17 18.20
N VAL A 302 1.13 17.53 18.76
CA VAL A 302 1.01 16.60 19.90
C VAL A 302 2.29 16.72 20.72
N MET A 303 2.36 17.68 21.62
CA MET A 303 3.19 17.55 22.82
C MET A 303 2.58 18.40 23.93
N GLN A 304 1.74 17.79 24.76
CA GLN A 304 1.53 18.26 26.12
C GLN A 304 1.44 17.05 27.06
N GLU A 305 2.52 16.90 27.83
CA GLU A 305 2.57 16.36 29.18
C GLU A 305 2.19 14.88 29.40
N LEU A 306 3.19 14.00 29.34
CA LEU A 306 3.33 12.98 30.38
C LEU A 306 4.45 13.42 31.33
N ARG A 307 4.08 14.16 32.37
CA ARG A 307 4.88 14.25 33.59
C ARG A 307 4.72 12.94 34.34
N VAL A 308 5.84 12.27 34.53
CA VAL A 308 6.00 11.16 35.48
C VAL A 308 5.75 11.70 36.89
N VAL A 309 4.81 11.08 37.61
CA VAL A 309 4.80 10.96 39.08
C VAL A 309 4.61 9.49 39.38
#